data_AF-A0A9E1UTI3-F1
#
_entry.id   AF-A0A9E1UTI3-F1
#
_cell.length_a   1.000
_cell.length_b   1.000
_cell.length_c   1.000
_cell.angle_alpha   90.00
_cell.angle_beta   90.00
_cell.angle_gamma   90.00
#
_symmetry.space_group_name_H-M   'P 1'
#
loop_
_entity.id
_entity.type
_entity.pdbx_description
1 polymer ?
#
loop_
_entity_poly.entity_id
_entity_poly.type
_entity_poly.pdbx_seq_one_letter_code
_entity_poly.pdbx_strand_id
1 'polypeptide(L)'
;MTGTIHQRVQEWLVASANGSLAPREREALAEHLAECPECGSQACDPEVVGELQRVMERHRQVPQGLEDRVLLRVEQGIASRRLTQSPRSQRHLRLALRVCLALVVCGLLAIRTLDLRWSLGNGWAGRVWSTVSQFVLRQPSYHHAQLVADEQGLLASCHQLGSHLVGALLWVLLLVLASQFTLDAWRRRRAVTA
;
A
#
# COMPACT_ATOMS: atom_id res chain seq x y z
N MET A 1 -14.51 -18.53 -22.27
CA MET A 1 -14.14 -19.37 -21.11
C MET A 1 -15.09 -19.19 -19.92
N THR A 2 -15.83 -18.09 -19.80
CA THR A 2 -16.82 -17.86 -18.72
C THR A 2 -17.96 -18.88 -18.70
N GLY A 3 -18.41 -19.37 -19.86
CA GLY A 3 -19.50 -20.35 -19.96
C GLY A 3 -19.23 -21.71 -19.28
N THR A 4 -17.97 -22.11 -19.13
CA THR A 4 -17.63 -23.40 -18.46
C THR A 4 -17.63 -23.29 -16.94
N ILE A 5 -17.43 -22.08 -16.39
CA ILE A 5 -17.43 -21.86 -14.94
C ILE A 5 -18.86 -21.89 -14.40
N HIS A 6 -19.79 -21.24 -15.09
CA HIS A 6 -21.20 -21.19 -14.67
C HIS A 6 -21.82 -22.59 -14.53
N GLN A 7 -21.50 -23.53 -15.43
CA GLN A 7 -22.00 -24.91 -15.35
C GLN A 7 -21.33 -25.76 -14.27
N ARG A 8 -20.13 -25.39 -13.82
CA ARG A 8 -19.32 -26.17 -12.87
C ARG A 8 -19.03 -25.43 -11.56
N VAL A 9 -19.78 -24.36 -11.29
CA VAL A 9 -19.51 -23.48 -10.14
C VAL A 9 -19.59 -24.25 -8.83
N GLN A 10 -20.56 -25.16 -8.69
CA GLN A 10 -20.71 -26.00 -7.50
C GLN A 10 -19.51 -26.93 -7.29
N GLU A 11 -19.04 -27.59 -8.34
CA GLU A 11 -17.83 -28.44 -8.28
C GLU A 11 -16.60 -27.62 -7.88
N TRP A 12 -16.46 -26.42 -8.45
CA TRP A 12 -15.34 -25.52 -8.18
C TRP A 12 -15.37 -24.95 -6.76
N LEU A 13 -16.56 -24.65 -6.22
CA LEU A 13 -16.74 -24.23 -4.83
C LEU A 13 -16.31 -25.33 -3.85
N VAL A 14 -16.75 -26.57 -4.09
CA VAL A 14 -16.34 -27.73 -3.27
C VAL A 14 -14.84 -28.02 -3.40
N ALA A 15 -14.28 -27.98 -4.61
CA ALA A 15 -12.84 -28.17 -4.81
C ALA A 15 -12.00 -27.05 -4.19
N SER A 16 -12.48 -25.81 -4.22
CA SER A 16 -11.87 -24.67 -3.53
C SER A 16 -11.89 -24.87 -2.01
N ALA A 17 -13.02 -25.32 -1.44
CA ALA A 17 -13.17 -25.64 -0.02
C ALA A 17 -12.19 -26.73 0.45
N ASN A 18 -11.99 -27.75 -0.39
CA ASN A 18 -11.04 -28.85 -0.13
C ASN A 18 -9.57 -28.47 -0.41
N GLY A 19 -9.31 -27.27 -0.93
CA GLY A 19 -7.96 -26.84 -1.31
C GLY A 19 -7.36 -27.59 -2.50
N SER A 20 -8.16 -28.34 -3.26
CA SER A 20 -7.71 -29.10 -4.43
C SER A 20 -7.63 -28.26 -5.71
N LEU A 21 -8.21 -27.05 -5.69
CA LEU A 21 -8.24 -26.15 -6.84
C LEU A 21 -6.88 -25.45 -7.05
N ALA A 22 -6.36 -25.44 -8.28
CA ALA A 22 -5.08 -24.81 -8.59
C ALA A 22 -5.14 -23.29 -8.34
N PRO A 23 -4.01 -22.59 -8.05
CA PRO A 23 -4.03 -21.17 -7.74
C PRO A 23 -4.70 -20.29 -8.83
N ARG A 24 -4.46 -20.60 -10.10
CA ARG A 24 -5.05 -19.88 -11.24
C ARG A 24 -6.56 -20.10 -11.35
N GLU A 25 -7.03 -21.31 -11.05
CA GLU A 25 -8.47 -21.63 -11.05
C GLU A 25 -9.18 -20.93 -9.89
N ARG A 26 -8.51 -20.79 -8.73
CA ARG A 26 -9.07 -20.06 -7.59
C ARG A 26 -9.23 -18.57 -7.90
N GLU A 27 -8.24 -17.99 -8.57
CA GLU A 27 -8.30 -16.59 -9.02
C GLU A 27 -9.44 -16.38 -10.04
N ALA A 28 -9.55 -17.27 -11.03
CA ALA A 28 -10.65 -17.22 -12.00
C ALA A 28 -12.04 -17.43 -11.37
N LEU A 29 -12.15 -18.30 -10.36
CA LEU A 29 -13.39 -18.47 -9.60
C LEU A 29 -13.75 -17.20 -8.81
N ALA A 30 -12.77 -16.59 -8.15
CA ALA A 30 -12.97 -15.38 -7.36
C ALA A 30 -13.40 -14.19 -8.23
N GLU A 31 -12.73 -14.01 -9.38
CA GLU A 31 -13.11 -13.00 -10.38
C GLU A 31 -14.52 -13.25 -10.90
N HIS A 32 -14.86 -14.50 -11.25
CA HIS A 32 -16.20 -14.84 -11.73
C HIS A 32 -17.30 -14.61 -10.69
N LEU A 33 -17.07 -14.93 -9.43
CA LEU A 33 -18.04 -14.69 -8.34
C LEU A 33 -18.24 -13.18 -8.07
N ALA A 34 -17.23 -12.35 -8.34
CA ALA A 34 -17.35 -10.90 -8.24
C ALA A 34 -18.17 -10.30 -9.40
N GLU A 35 -18.05 -10.89 -10.60
CA GLU A 35 -18.73 -10.41 -11.81
C GLU A 35 -20.15 -10.97 -11.99
N CYS A 36 -20.41 -12.20 -11.54
CA CYS A 36 -21.67 -12.90 -11.76
C CYS A 36 -22.49 -13.03 -10.45
N PRO A 37 -23.55 -12.21 -10.27
CA PRO A 37 -24.33 -12.22 -9.03
C PRO A 37 -25.13 -13.51 -8.82
N GLU A 38 -25.48 -14.22 -9.89
CA GLU A 38 -26.17 -15.52 -9.82
C GLU A 38 -25.26 -16.62 -9.24
N CYS A 39 -24.00 -16.67 -9.67
CA CYS A 39 -23.02 -17.59 -9.09
C CYS A 39 -22.63 -17.16 -7.67
N GLY A 40 -22.60 -15.85 -7.39
CA GLY A 40 -22.39 -15.31 -6.05
C GLY A 40 -23.49 -15.73 -5.06
N SER A 41 -24.76 -15.67 -5.47
CA SER A 41 -25.87 -16.10 -4.62
C SER A 41 -25.89 -17.62 -4.40
N GLN A 42 -25.55 -18.42 -5.42
CA GLN A 42 -25.37 -19.87 -5.27
C GLN A 42 -24.22 -20.24 -4.32
N ALA A 43 -23.13 -19.46 -4.30
CA ALA A 43 -22.06 -19.66 -3.34
C ALA A 43 -22.49 -19.38 -1.88
N CYS A 44 -23.55 -18.59 -1.68
CA CYS A 44 -24.17 -18.31 -0.40
C CYS A 44 -25.35 -19.24 -0.07
N ASP A 45 -25.62 -20.26 -0.88
CA ASP A 45 -26.69 -21.22 -0.62
C ASP A 45 -26.44 -21.95 0.70
N PRO A 46 -27.41 -21.96 1.65
CA PRO A 46 -27.26 -22.63 2.94
C PRO A 46 -26.88 -24.11 2.81
N GLU A 47 -27.26 -24.81 1.74
CA GLU A 47 -26.86 -26.20 1.51
C GLU A 47 -25.36 -26.32 1.23
N VAL A 48 -24.83 -25.44 0.37
CA VAL A 48 -23.41 -25.38 0.02
C VAL A 48 -22.59 -24.97 1.24
N VAL A 49 -23.04 -23.97 1.99
CA VAL A 49 -22.41 -23.53 3.25
C VAL A 49 -22.41 -24.66 4.28
N GLY A 50 -23.52 -25.41 4.40
CA GLY A 50 -23.62 -26.56 5.31
C GLY A 50 -22.63 -27.68 4.96
N GLU A 51 -22.46 -27.98 3.68
CA GLU A 51 -21.48 -28.99 3.24
C GLU A 51 -20.04 -28.51 3.42
N LEU A 52 -19.75 -27.24 3.12
CA LEU A 52 -18.47 -26.59 3.45
C LEU A 52 -18.17 -26.69 4.94
N GLN A 53 -19.17 -26.42 5.79
CA GLN A 53 -19.02 -26.53 7.23
C GLN A 53 -18.70 -27.97 7.66
N ARG A 54 -19.34 -28.99 7.08
CA ARG A 54 -19.03 -30.41 7.36
C ARG A 54 -17.61 -30.79 6.92
N VAL A 55 -17.18 -30.35 5.74
CA VAL A 55 -15.82 -30.55 5.24
C VAL A 55 -14.81 -29.88 6.16
N MET A 56 -15.07 -28.64 6.55
CA MET A 56 -14.23 -27.91 7.49
C MET A 56 -14.20 -28.59 8.86
N GLU A 57 -15.32 -29.04 9.40
CA GLU A 57 -15.38 -29.74 10.69
C GLU A 57 -14.62 -31.07 10.65
N ARG A 58 -14.67 -31.79 9.51
CA ARG A 58 -13.86 -32.99 9.25
C ARG A 58 -12.37 -32.67 9.27
N HIS A 59 -11.96 -31.52 8.74
CA HIS A 59 -10.57 -31.06 8.77
C HIS A 59 -10.18 -30.32 10.05
N ARG A 60 -11.15 -29.92 10.88
CA ARG A 60 -10.97 -29.28 12.18
C ARG A 60 -10.49 -30.24 13.26
N GLN A 61 -10.30 -31.53 12.94
CA GLN A 61 -9.47 -32.41 13.74
C GLN A 61 -8.01 -31.97 13.64
N VAL A 62 -7.72 -30.81 14.26
CA VAL A 62 -6.37 -30.32 14.47
C VAL A 62 -5.67 -31.38 15.29
N PRO A 63 -4.57 -31.98 14.77
CA PRO A 63 -3.83 -32.97 15.53
C PRO A 63 -3.45 -32.37 16.89
N GLN A 64 -3.76 -33.09 17.97
CA GLN A 64 -3.36 -32.66 19.31
C GLN A 64 -1.83 -32.40 19.30
N GLY A 65 -1.42 -31.20 19.75
CA GLY A 65 -0.02 -30.76 19.71
C GLY A 65 0.47 -30.12 18.40
N LEU A 66 -0.42 -29.79 17.43
CA LEU A 66 -0.04 -28.91 16.33
C LEU A 66 0.22 -27.48 16.84
N GLU A 67 -0.61 -27.00 17.76
CA GLU A 67 -0.46 -25.67 18.37
C GLU A 67 0.90 -25.53 19.04
N ASP A 68 1.30 -26.49 19.88
CA ASP A 68 2.61 -26.51 20.54
C ASP A 68 3.76 -26.51 19.52
N ARG A 69 3.63 -27.28 18.42
CA ARG A 69 4.64 -27.32 17.36
C ARG A 69 4.72 -26.00 16.57
N VAL A 70 3.59 -25.35 16.32
CA VAL A 70 3.54 -24.03 15.66
C VAL A 70 4.13 -22.97 16.58
N LEU A 71 3.76 -22.95 17.85
CA LEU A 71 4.31 -22.04 18.86
C LEU A 71 5.82 -22.22 18.98
N LEU A 72 6.32 -23.46 19.14
CA LEU A 72 7.76 -23.75 19.18
C LEU A 72 8.48 -23.27 17.91
N ARG A 73 7.90 -23.48 16.73
CA ARG A 73 8.51 -23.03 15.47
C ARG A 73 8.51 -21.51 15.34
N VAL A 74 7.47 -20.83 15.79
CA VAL A 74 7.40 -19.37 15.83
C VAL A 74 8.42 -18.81 16.81
N GLU A 75 8.53 -19.38 18.01
CA GLU A 75 9.52 -19.00 19.01
C GLU A 75 10.95 -19.21 18.50
N GLN A 76 11.24 -20.35 17.88
CA GLN A 76 12.52 -20.62 17.23
C GLN A 76 12.78 -19.65 16.07
N GLY A 77 11.77 -19.28 15.30
CA GLY A 77 11.86 -18.27 14.24
C GLY A 77 12.20 -16.88 14.79
N ILE A 78 11.62 -16.50 15.92
CA ILE A 78 11.90 -15.23 16.61
C ILE A 78 13.32 -15.26 17.20
N ALA A 79 13.72 -16.38 17.84
CA ALA A 79 15.04 -16.55 18.44
C ALA A 79 16.15 -16.53 17.37
N SER A 80 15.97 -17.25 16.26
CA SER A 80 16.92 -17.27 15.14
C SER A 80 17.03 -15.91 14.44
N ARG A 81 15.93 -15.15 14.30
CA ARG A 81 15.98 -13.76 13.82
C ARG A 81 16.71 -12.82 14.78
N ARG A 82 16.61 -13.04 16.10
CA ARG A 82 17.39 -12.26 17.09
C ARG A 82 18.88 -12.54 17.00
N LEU A 83 19.28 -13.78 16.72
CA LEU A 83 20.70 -14.16 16.62
C LEU A 83 21.36 -13.69 15.33
N THR A 84 20.62 -13.68 14.21
CA THR A 84 21.14 -13.25 12.91
C THR A 84 21.09 -11.74 12.70
N GLN A 85 20.22 -11.02 13.40
CA GLN A 85 20.24 -9.55 13.39
C GLN A 85 21.33 -9.01 14.31
N SER A 86 22.54 -8.90 13.75
CA SER A 86 23.64 -8.23 14.43
C SER A 86 23.20 -6.80 14.84
N PRO A 87 23.44 -6.38 16.09
CA PRO A 87 23.06 -5.06 16.58
C PRO A 87 23.73 -3.92 15.79
N ARG A 88 24.82 -4.21 15.05
CA ARG A 88 25.45 -3.26 14.13
C ARG A 88 24.60 -3.03 12.89
N SER A 89 24.04 -4.08 12.27
CA SER A 89 23.20 -3.95 11.07
C SER A 89 21.96 -3.11 11.33
N GLN A 90 21.30 -3.30 12.49
CA GLN A 90 20.15 -2.47 12.87
C GLN A 90 20.52 -0.99 13.05
N ARG A 91 21.72 -0.67 13.57
CA ARG A 91 22.18 0.73 13.69
C ARG A 91 22.39 1.36 12.31
N HIS A 92 23.02 0.64 11.39
CA HIS A 92 23.24 1.12 10.02
C HIS A 92 21.91 1.33 9.28
N LEU A 93 20.97 0.40 9.40
CA LEU A 93 19.64 0.55 8.78
C LEU A 93 18.90 1.78 9.32
N ARG A 94 18.91 1.99 10.65
CA ARG A 94 18.27 3.18 11.25
C ARG A 94 18.94 4.48 10.81
N LEU A 95 20.27 4.50 10.71
CA LEU A 95 21.01 5.66 10.19
C LEU A 95 20.69 5.91 8.71
N ALA A 96 20.71 4.87 7.88
CA ALA A 96 20.36 4.96 6.46
C ALA A 96 18.93 5.49 6.27
N LEU A 97 17.97 5.02 7.07
CA LEU A 97 16.59 5.50 7.03
C LEU A 97 16.48 6.97 7.44
N ARG A 98 17.23 7.42 8.45
CA ARG A 98 17.28 8.84 8.84
C ARG A 98 17.91 9.73 7.77
N VAL A 99 19.02 9.28 7.18
CA VAL A 99 19.68 10.01 6.09
C VAL A 99 18.75 10.10 4.89
N CYS A 100 18.09 9.01 4.51
CA CYS A 100 17.10 9.00 3.43
C CYS A 100 15.95 9.97 3.72
N LEU A 101 15.38 9.92 4.92
CA LEU A 101 14.30 10.82 5.34
C LEU A 101 14.73 12.30 5.35
N ALA A 102 15.94 12.59 5.83
CA ALA A 102 16.51 13.93 5.79
C ALA A 102 16.74 14.43 4.36
N LEU A 103 17.23 13.58 3.45
CA LEU A 103 17.40 13.91 2.04
C LEU A 103 16.06 14.20 1.36
N VAL A 104 15.01 13.42 1.65
CA VAL A 104 13.66 13.66 1.13
C VAL A 104 13.13 15.02 1.61
N VAL A 105 13.26 15.33 2.90
CA VAL A 105 12.86 16.63 3.45
C VAL A 105 13.66 17.77 2.82
N CYS A 106 14.98 17.63 2.68
CA CYS A 106 15.81 18.63 2.00
C CYS A 106 15.42 18.83 0.53
N GLY A 107 15.10 17.75 -0.19
CA GLY A 107 14.62 17.80 -1.56
C GLY A 107 13.29 18.55 -1.68
N LEU A 108 12.32 18.26 -0.80
CA LEU A 108 11.04 18.97 -0.76
C LEU A 108 11.21 20.46 -0.44
N LEU A 109 12.11 20.81 0.49
CA LEU A 109 12.43 22.21 0.79
C LEU A 109 13.13 22.90 -0.38
N ALA A 110 14.06 22.22 -1.07
CA ALA A 110 14.72 22.74 -2.26
C ALA A 110 13.70 23.02 -3.37
N ILE A 111 12.80 22.08 -3.65
CA ILE A 111 11.71 22.27 -4.61
C ILE A 111 10.87 23.48 -4.21
N ARG A 112 10.45 23.59 -2.95
CA ARG A 112 9.61 24.69 -2.49
C ARG A 112 10.31 26.05 -2.58
N THR A 113 11.59 26.13 -2.23
CA THR A 113 12.36 27.38 -2.30
C THR A 113 12.71 27.79 -3.73
N LEU A 114 12.93 26.82 -4.62
CA LEU A 114 13.15 27.06 -6.05
C LEU A 114 11.86 27.53 -6.74
N ASP A 115 10.72 26.95 -6.40
CA ASP A 115 9.41 27.32 -6.94
C ASP A 115 9.05 28.78 -6.61
N LEU A 116 9.31 29.19 -5.36
CA LEU A 116 9.18 30.60 -4.92
C LEU A 116 10.09 31.55 -5.70
N ARG A 117 11.32 31.15 -6.02
CA ARG A 117 12.27 31.97 -6.80
C ARG A 117 11.94 32.01 -8.29
N TRP A 118 11.45 30.90 -8.85
CA TRP A 118 11.14 30.79 -10.27
C TRP A 118 9.81 31.45 -10.63
N SER A 119 8.83 31.45 -9.71
CA SER A 119 7.58 32.19 -9.88
C SER A 119 7.79 33.71 -10.05
N LEU A 120 8.93 34.25 -9.62
CA LEU A 120 9.29 35.67 -9.77
C LEU A 120 10.05 36.00 -11.07
N GLY A 121 10.45 35.00 -11.86
CA GLY A 121 11.25 35.21 -13.08
C GLY A 121 10.57 34.65 -14.33
N ASN A 122 10.28 35.51 -15.31
CA ASN A 122 9.77 35.16 -16.65
C ASN A 122 10.79 34.37 -17.52
N GLY A 123 11.55 33.45 -16.93
CA GLY A 123 12.63 32.71 -17.58
C GLY A 123 12.14 31.55 -18.46
N TRP A 124 13.00 31.14 -19.40
CA TRP A 124 12.82 29.98 -20.29
C TRP A 124 12.43 28.69 -19.57
N ALA A 125 12.80 28.57 -18.31
CA ALA A 125 12.68 27.36 -17.56
C ALA A 125 11.25 27.15 -16.99
N GLY A 126 10.47 28.23 -16.77
CA GLY A 126 9.03 28.13 -16.53
C GLY A 126 8.26 27.57 -17.73
N ARG A 127 8.73 27.84 -18.96
CA ARG A 127 8.17 27.24 -20.19
C ARG A 127 8.45 25.74 -20.28
N VAL A 128 9.63 25.28 -19.83
CA VAL A 128 9.98 23.86 -19.75
C VAL A 128 9.13 23.15 -18.69
N TRP A 129 8.93 23.76 -17.52
CA TRP A 129 8.08 23.18 -16.48
C TRP A 129 6.61 23.05 -16.92
N SER A 130 6.09 24.06 -17.62
CA SER A 130 4.75 24.01 -18.22
C SER A 130 4.60 22.89 -19.26
N THR A 131 5.63 22.61 -20.06
CA THR A 131 5.57 21.51 -21.04
C THR A 131 5.69 20.14 -20.39
N VAL A 132 6.52 20.01 -19.35
CA VAL A 132 6.65 18.77 -18.58
C VAL A 132 5.36 18.48 -17.80
N SER A 133 4.75 19.48 -17.16
CA SER A 133 3.49 19.29 -16.44
C SER A 133 2.34 18.94 -17.38
N GLN A 134 2.26 19.54 -18.57
CA GLN A 134 1.30 19.16 -19.61
C GLN A 134 1.53 17.72 -20.11
N PHE A 135 2.79 17.27 -20.20
CA PHE A 135 3.12 15.91 -20.65
C PHE A 135 2.81 14.86 -19.57
N VAL A 136 3.11 15.16 -18.29
CA VAL A 136 2.88 14.27 -17.15
C VAL A 136 1.40 14.20 -16.79
N LEU A 137 0.66 15.31 -16.88
CA LEU A 137 -0.77 15.35 -16.62
C LEU A 137 -1.61 14.90 -17.82
N ARG A 138 -0.98 14.66 -18.98
CA ARG A 138 -1.53 14.17 -20.26
C ARG A 138 -3.05 14.30 -20.35
N GLN A 139 -3.54 15.54 -20.32
CA GLN A 139 -4.96 15.77 -20.54
C GLN A 139 -5.26 15.53 -22.03
N PRO A 140 -6.36 14.83 -22.35
CA PRO A 140 -6.85 14.73 -23.71
C PRO A 140 -7.10 16.14 -24.24
N SER A 141 -6.61 16.41 -25.44
CA SER A 141 -6.64 17.72 -26.09
C SER A 141 -8.07 18.23 -26.28
N TYR A 142 -8.47 19.23 -25.49
CA TYR A 142 -9.71 19.98 -25.68
C TYR A 142 -9.44 21.23 -26.52
N HIS A 143 -10.00 21.28 -27.72
CA HIS A 143 -10.11 22.50 -28.50
C HIS A 143 -11.22 23.37 -27.90
N HIS A 144 -10.94 24.60 -27.46
CA HIS A 144 -11.60 25.85 -27.91
C HIS A 144 -11.34 27.04 -26.98
N ALA A 145 -11.04 28.18 -27.62
CA ALA A 145 -10.50 29.43 -27.06
C ALA A 145 -11.41 30.24 -26.11
N GLN A 146 -12.51 29.67 -25.60
CA GLN A 146 -13.39 30.32 -24.62
C GLN A 146 -13.28 29.75 -23.19
N LEU A 147 -12.60 28.61 -23.01
CA LEU A 147 -12.31 28.07 -21.67
C LEU A 147 -11.03 28.65 -21.01
N VAL A 148 -10.31 29.54 -21.69
CA VAL A 148 -9.00 30.04 -21.22
C VAL A 148 -9.11 30.86 -19.92
N ALA A 149 -10.26 31.49 -19.64
CA ALA A 149 -10.52 32.16 -18.36
C ALA A 149 -10.75 31.17 -17.20
N ASP A 150 -11.30 29.99 -17.49
CA ASP A 150 -11.58 28.93 -16.50
C ASP A 150 -10.33 28.04 -16.28
N GLU A 151 -9.51 27.84 -17.32
CA GLU A 151 -8.23 27.14 -17.24
C GLU A 151 -7.22 27.85 -16.33
N GLN A 152 -7.18 29.19 -16.33
CA GLN A 152 -6.33 29.95 -15.40
C GLN A 152 -6.77 29.74 -13.95
N GLY A 153 -8.08 29.67 -13.70
CA GLY A 153 -8.65 29.36 -12.38
C GLY A 153 -8.35 27.92 -11.92
N LEU A 154 -8.44 26.95 -12.83
CA LEU A 154 -8.07 25.56 -12.59
C LEU A 154 -6.58 25.39 -12.31
N LEU A 155 -5.70 26.03 -13.09
CA LEU A 155 -4.26 25.99 -12.86
C LEU A 155 -3.87 26.64 -11.53
N ALA A 156 -4.48 27.77 -11.17
CA ALA A 156 -4.28 28.41 -9.88
C ALA A 156 -4.75 27.52 -8.73
N SER A 157 -5.91 26.86 -8.88
CA SER A 157 -6.46 25.93 -7.89
C SER A 157 -5.59 24.68 -7.73
N CYS A 158 -5.12 24.08 -8.82
CA CYS A 158 -4.20 22.94 -8.79
C CYS A 158 -2.86 23.31 -8.16
N HIS A 159 -2.32 24.49 -8.46
CA HIS A 159 -1.09 25.00 -7.83
C HIS A 159 -1.28 25.21 -6.32
N GLN A 160 -2.40 25.82 -5.92
CA GLN A 160 -2.74 26.01 -4.51
C GLN A 160 -2.89 24.67 -3.78
N LEU A 161 -3.59 23.69 -4.38
CA LEU A 161 -3.74 22.35 -3.83
C LEU A 161 -2.39 21.64 -3.69
N GLY A 162 -1.53 21.75 -4.71
CA GLY A 162 -0.17 21.21 -4.69
C GLY A 162 0.67 21.81 -3.57
N SER A 163 0.61 23.12 -3.36
CA SER A 163 1.31 23.80 -2.27
C SER A 163 0.82 23.34 -0.90
N HIS A 164 -0.48 23.14 -0.71
CA HIS A 164 -1.05 22.60 0.52
C HIS A 164 -0.63 21.15 0.76
N LEU A 165 -0.65 20.31 -0.26
CA LEU A 165 -0.30 18.89 -0.17
C LEU A 165 1.19 18.71 0.15
N VAL A 166 2.08 19.48 -0.48
CA VAL A 166 3.51 19.51 -0.15
C VAL A 166 3.74 19.98 1.28
N GLY A 167 3.02 21.03 1.72
CA GLY A 167 3.06 21.49 3.10
C GLY A 167 2.62 20.42 4.10
N ALA A 168 1.51 19.73 3.83
CA ALA A 168 1.02 18.64 4.68
C ALA A 168 2.00 17.47 4.75
N LEU A 169 2.58 17.05 3.62
CA LEU A 169 3.60 16.00 3.57
C LEU A 169 4.83 16.39 4.41
N LEU A 170 5.29 17.65 4.31
CA LEU A 170 6.40 18.14 5.11
C LEU A 170 6.11 18.03 6.61
N TRP A 171 4.91 18.42 7.05
CA TRP A 171 4.49 18.29 8.46
C TRP A 171 4.44 16.85 8.93
N VAL A 172 3.90 15.93 8.12
CA VAL A 172 3.88 14.50 8.45
C VAL A 172 5.29 13.95 8.60
N LEU A 173 6.20 14.28 7.68
CA LEU A 173 7.61 13.85 7.74
C LEU A 173 8.32 14.40 8.99
N LEU A 174 8.07 15.66 9.36
CA LEU A 174 8.60 16.26 10.58
C LEU A 174 8.07 15.58 11.84
N LEU A 175 6.78 15.24 11.90
CA LEU A 175 6.19 14.50 13.03
C LEU A 175 6.78 13.09 13.15
N VAL A 176 7.00 12.40 12.03
CA VAL A 176 7.69 11.09 12.02
C VAL A 176 9.13 11.23 12.53
N LEU A 177 9.88 12.24 12.09
CA LEU A 177 11.22 12.51 12.61
C LEU A 177 11.23 12.82 14.11
N ALA A 178 10.33 13.69 14.56
CA ALA A 178 10.20 14.08 15.96
C ALA A 178 9.84 12.88 16.85
N SER A 179 8.87 12.06 16.44
CA SER A 179 8.49 10.83 17.17
C SER A 179 9.63 9.81 17.24
N GLN A 180 10.43 9.65 16.18
CA GLN A 180 11.61 8.79 16.22
C GLN A 180 12.66 9.32 17.21
N PHE A 181 12.86 10.63 17.27
CA PHE A 181 13.80 11.25 18.20
C PHE A 181 13.35 11.12 19.66
N THR A 182 12.06 11.32 19.95
CA THR A 182 11.52 11.16 21.31
C THR A 182 11.56 9.71 21.78
N LEU A 183 11.23 8.75 20.90
CA LEU A 183 11.36 7.32 21.19
C LEU A 183 12.82 6.93 21.49
N ASP A 184 13.78 7.46 20.74
CA ASP A 184 15.21 7.22 20.97
C ASP A 184 15.67 7.83 22.30
N ALA A 185 15.28 9.07 22.60
CA ALA A 185 15.61 9.73 23.86
C ALA A 185 15.03 8.98 25.07
N TRP A 186 13.79 8.51 24.95
CA TRP A 186 13.13 7.72 25.98
C TRP A 186 13.81 6.36 26.20
N ARG A 187 14.20 5.67 25.12
CA ARG A 187 14.96 4.40 25.20
C ARG A 187 16.32 4.60 25.87
N ARG A 188 17.03 5.71 25.59
CA ARG A 188 18.29 6.05 26.25
C ARG A 188 18.10 6.29 27.75
N ARG A 189 17.04 7.00 28.15
CA ARG A 189 16.73 7.23 29.57
C ARG A 189 16.47 5.91 30.32
N ARG A 190 15.67 5.01 29.74
CA ARG A 190 15.41 3.69 30.34
C ARG A 190 16.65 2.82 30.49
N ALA A 191 17.61 2.92 29.57
CA ALA A 191 18.86 2.16 29.63
C ALA A 191 19.84 2.65 30.70
N VAL A 192 19.69 3.87 31.22
CA VAL A 192 20.53 4.40 32.32
C VAL A 192 19.96 4.02 33.69
N THR A 193 18.64 3.80 33.77
CA THR A 193 17.95 3.46 35.01
C THR A 193 17.87 1.95 35.29
N ALA A 194 18.21 1.12 34.32
CA ALA A 194 18.22 -0.34 34.42
C ALA A 194 19.65 -0.85 34.59
#